data_AF-A0A4T0FNR1-F1
#
_entry.id   AF-A0A4T0FNR1-F1
#
_cell.length_a   1.000
_cell.length_b   1.000
_cell.length_c   1.000
_cell.angle_alpha   90.00
_cell.angle_beta   90.00
_cell.angle_gamma   90.00
#
_symmetry.space_group_name_H-M   'P 1'
#
loop_
_entity.id
_entity.type
_entity.pdbx_description
1 polymer ?
#
loop_
_entity_poly.entity_id
_entity_poly.type
_entity_poly.pdbx_seq_one_letter_code
_entity_poly.pdbx_strand_id
1 'polypeptide(L)'
;MSGMASNDNSKDKKQDKKNNKQPKDTQLSSISNGLNRRKQGNDDDDEELPAHLSKKSIPNPKLRQKMIRQHKHQTASRRAIQDYQDYLLPESSGGIETENDLERTYRLRQRDIKEAVGVSTAQKSFNLGVEMGVNSLSYTSNGRNLAFTSQHGRIASFDPTLGRLHSDINVNEYTSAVTYLHNASMLAVAQKKYVYIYDNQGIELHKMPDHIEARHLEFLPHHFLLASSGNTGWVKWQDTSTGKLISQTRTKLGSSTAMTQNPSNAIISLGSNNGIVSFWSPSTPHAHVKLQAHLGPVKSIAHDNQGKYLASAGNDGFVKLWDMRMWKELTSFRARNQLKDITFSDKDMLAVGWGNHVYVYNNLLQQSSQGRIPTPYLTHHFPGSGVNTVRFCPYEDVLSVGHEQGLANLLIPGSGEGNYDSLEADPFEGKGARREREVRQLLDKIQPDLITFNDDVLGSLHIKGDNTNPNAKQQQPRPGQKARKVGQDKPFSQMSRSERLRVNGVPQSDEEDEDEADDDDDEGMLDEHDNEHHDDMGRGKLKEKKKMRGRNSTTKRYLSRKRKNVVEPSQIALKAKLAKEKSDKEHEIALRSGAIKKAEPSALDRFSK
;
A
#
# COMPACT_ATOMS: atom_id res chain seq x y z
N MET A 1 41.76 -76.33 -12.35
CA MET A 1 43.17 -76.49 -11.90
C MET A 1 44.03 -75.56 -12.73
N SER A 2 44.97 -74.81 -12.11
CA SER A 2 46.04 -73.94 -12.67
C SER A 2 45.72 -72.97 -13.82
N GLY A 3 46.15 -71.70 -13.84
CA GLY A 3 46.87 -70.89 -12.84
C GLY A 3 47.87 -69.89 -13.48
N MET A 4 47.91 -68.64 -12.96
CA MET A 4 49.03 -67.65 -13.03
C MET A 4 49.44 -67.09 -14.42
N ALA A 5 49.38 -65.76 -14.67
CA ALA A 5 50.43 -64.71 -14.46
C ALA A 5 51.19 -64.36 -15.78
N SER A 6 51.83 -63.19 -16.03
CA SER A 6 51.84 -61.84 -15.42
C SER A 6 52.68 -60.84 -16.29
N ASN A 7 52.50 -59.51 -16.11
CA ASN A 7 53.42 -58.41 -16.55
C ASN A 7 53.60 -58.17 -18.09
N ASP A 8 54.12 -57.05 -18.63
CA ASP A 8 54.53 -55.73 -18.10
C ASP A 8 54.50 -54.59 -19.16
N ASN A 9 54.42 -53.35 -18.67
CA ASN A 9 54.97 -52.06 -19.16
C ASN A 9 55.54 -51.82 -20.60
N SER A 10 55.05 -50.74 -21.27
CA SER A 10 55.74 -49.42 -21.44
C SER A 10 55.86 -48.71 -22.83
N LYS A 11 55.52 -47.40 -22.78
CA LYS A 11 56.20 -46.18 -23.34
C LYS A 11 56.26 -45.82 -24.85
N ASP A 12 55.93 -44.53 -25.09
CA ASP A 12 56.60 -43.52 -25.95
C ASP A 12 56.78 -43.77 -27.49
N LYS A 13 56.86 -42.79 -28.42
CA LYS A 13 56.58 -41.32 -28.46
C LYS A 13 56.53 -40.83 -29.93
N LYS A 14 55.70 -39.82 -30.19
CA LYS A 14 55.82 -38.67 -31.15
C LYS A 14 56.48 -38.79 -32.55
N GLN A 15 55.89 -37.98 -33.47
CA GLN A 15 56.32 -37.50 -34.81
C GLN A 15 55.51 -38.17 -35.97
N ASP A 16 55.09 -37.47 -37.04
CA ASP A 16 55.34 -36.06 -37.43
C ASP A 16 54.18 -35.43 -38.26
N LYS A 17 54.30 -34.15 -38.60
CA LYS A 17 53.33 -33.33 -39.37
C LYS A 17 53.00 -33.88 -40.76
N LYS A 18 51.75 -33.71 -41.21
CA LYS A 18 51.47 -33.24 -42.59
C LYS A 18 50.11 -32.55 -42.72
N ASN A 19 50.08 -31.50 -43.54
CA ASN A 19 48.90 -30.67 -43.78
C ASN A 19 47.82 -31.45 -44.54
N ASN A 20 46.56 -31.30 -44.11
CA ASN A 20 45.43 -31.49 -45.02
C ASN A 20 44.41 -30.35 -44.78
N LYS A 21 44.49 -29.29 -45.61
CA LYS A 21 43.54 -28.17 -45.56
C LYS A 21 42.26 -28.59 -46.29
N GLN A 22 41.31 -29.18 -45.57
CA GLN A 22 39.92 -29.15 -46.02
C GLN A 22 39.41 -27.69 -45.91
N PRO A 23 38.66 -27.19 -46.91
CA PRO A 23 38.03 -25.88 -46.80
C PRO A 23 37.00 -25.93 -45.67
N LYS A 24 37.11 -25.01 -44.69
CA LYS A 24 36.10 -24.88 -43.64
C LYS A 24 34.88 -24.20 -44.22
N ASP A 25 33.72 -24.85 -44.15
CA ASP A 25 32.45 -24.26 -44.55
C ASP A 25 32.19 -22.94 -43.81
N THR A 26 32.24 -21.85 -44.57
CA THR A 26 32.11 -20.50 -44.04
C THR A 26 30.74 -20.26 -43.41
N GLN A 27 29.70 -20.96 -43.88
CA GLN A 27 28.32 -20.86 -43.38
C GLN A 27 28.10 -21.41 -41.97
N LEU A 28 28.85 -22.43 -41.53
CA LEU A 28 28.77 -22.91 -40.14
C LEU A 28 29.56 -22.00 -39.18
N SER A 29 30.63 -21.36 -39.67
CA SER A 29 31.44 -20.42 -38.88
C SER A 29 30.76 -19.05 -38.67
N SER A 30 29.86 -18.63 -39.56
CA SER A 30 29.11 -17.37 -39.38
C SER A 30 28.02 -17.50 -38.30
N ILE A 31 27.39 -18.67 -38.17
CA ILE A 31 26.37 -18.93 -37.14
C ILE A 31 26.99 -18.98 -35.74
N SER A 32 28.12 -19.67 -35.56
CA SER A 32 28.81 -19.74 -34.27
C SER A 32 29.44 -18.40 -33.85
N ASN A 33 29.93 -17.60 -34.81
CA ASN A 33 30.42 -16.25 -34.54
C ASN A 33 29.30 -15.22 -34.31
N GLY A 34 28.09 -15.43 -34.86
CA GLY A 34 26.91 -14.62 -34.57
C GLY A 34 26.47 -14.71 -33.11
N LEU A 35 26.53 -15.91 -32.53
CA LEU A 35 26.20 -16.15 -31.11
C LEU A 35 27.25 -15.56 -30.15
N ASN A 36 28.54 -15.57 -30.51
CA ASN A 36 29.59 -14.96 -29.68
C ASN A 36 29.71 -13.43 -29.85
N ARG A 37 29.25 -12.84 -30.96
CA ARG A 37 29.24 -11.37 -31.12
C ARG A 37 28.22 -10.64 -30.25
N ARG A 38 27.16 -11.31 -29.76
CA ARG A 38 26.24 -10.75 -28.74
C ARG A 38 26.84 -10.62 -27.32
N LYS A 39 28.14 -10.87 -27.12
CA LYS A 39 28.89 -10.49 -25.91
C LYS A 39 29.76 -9.24 -26.06
N GLN A 40 29.79 -8.63 -27.25
CA GLN A 40 30.46 -7.36 -27.52
C GLN A 40 29.44 -6.40 -28.14
N GLY A 41 28.55 -5.93 -27.27
CA GLY A 41 27.39 -5.10 -27.59
C GLY A 41 26.61 -4.69 -26.34
N ASN A 42 27.32 -4.47 -25.23
CA ASN A 42 26.81 -3.84 -24.01
C ASN A 42 27.58 -2.53 -23.79
N ASP A 43 27.61 -1.68 -24.82
CA ASP A 43 28.14 -0.32 -24.72
C ASP A 43 27.06 0.70 -24.31
N ASP A 44 25.85 0.21 -23.93
CA ASP A 44 24.79 0.97 -23.25
C ASP A 44 25.00 1.08 -21.72
N ASP A 45 26.22 0.80 -21.25
CA ASP A 45 26.56 0.60 -19.83
C ASP A 45 26.95 1.90 -19.09
N ASP A 46 26.86 3.06 -19.77
CA ASP A 46 27.08 4.44 -19.27
C ASP A 46 25.82 5.05 -18.61
N GLU A 47 24.90 4.23 -18.10
CA GLU A 47 23.86 4.70 -17.17
C GLU A 47 24.53 5.14 -15.85
N GLU A 48 24.58 6.44 -15.57
CA GLU A 48 25.27 7.00 -14.39
C GLU A 48 24.80 6.30 -13.11
N LEU A 49 25.73 5.60 -12.43
CA LEU A 49 25.42 4.86 -11.21
C LEU A 49 24.85 5.81 -10.13
N PRO A 50 23.66 5.51 -9.57
CA PRO A 50 23.03 6.33 -8.55
C PRO A 50 23.97 6.73 -7.42
N ALA A 51 23.87 7.98 -6.95
CA ALA A 51 24.77 8.53 -5.93
C ALA A 51 24.86 7.70 -4.64
N HIS A 52 23.80 6.95 -4.29
CA HIS A 52 23.75 6.04 -3.13
C HIS A 52 24.56 4.74 -3.32
N LEU A 53 24.94 4.38 -4.55
CA LEU A 53 25.85 3.27 -4.87
C LEU A 53 27.32 3.71 -4.99
N SER A 54 27.60 5.01 -4.80
CA SER A 54 28.94 5.56 -4.88
C SER A 54 29.87 5.07 -3.77
N LYS A 55 31.19 5.20 -3.98
CA LYS A 55 32.23 4.92 -2.97
C LYS A 55 32.04 5.73 -1.68
N LYS A 56 31.38 6.90 -1.75
CA LYS A 56 31.11 7.77 -0.59
C LYS A 56 30.01 7.20 0.32
N SER A 57 28.98 6.55 -0.24
CA SER A 57 27.86 5.98 0.51
C SER A 57 28.08 4.53 0.93
N ILE A 58 28.82 3.74 0.13
CA ILE A 58 29.13 2.33 0.44
C ILE A 58 30.65 2.13 0.40
N PRO A 59 31.32 2.21 1.57
CA PRO A 59 32.77 2.00 1.67
C PRO A 59 33.19 0.59 1.25
N ASN A 60 32.47 -0.45 1.73
CA ASN A 60 32.80 -1.85 1.49
C ASN A 60 32.71 -2.22 -0.02
N PRO A 61 33.81 -2.63 -0.65
CA PRO A 61 33.85 -2.87 -2.10
C PRO A 61 33.00 -4.08 -2.54
N LYS A 62 32.94 -5.16 -1.74
CA LYS A 62 32.17 -6.36 -2.06
C LYS A 62 30.66 -6.09 -2.00
N LEU A 63 30.23 -5.38 -0.96
CA LEU A 63 28.83 -4.96 -0.81
C LEU A 63 28.43 -4.01 -1.96
N ARG A 64 29.27 -3.03 -2.28
CA ARG A 64 29.04 -2.09 -3.38
C ARG A 64 28.91 -2.81 -4.72
N GLN A 65 29.79 -3.77 -5.03
CA GLN A 65 29.68 -4.60 -6.25
C GLN A 65 28.39 -5.43 -6.29
N LYS A 66 27.98 -6.04 -5.17
CA LYS A 66 26.71 -6.78 -5.07
C LYS A 66 25.51 -5.86 -5.33
N MET A 67 25.48 -4.68 -4.71
CA MET A 67 24.41 -3.69 -4.87
C MET A 67 24.36 -3.13 -6.31
N ILE A 68 25.51 -2.84 -6.94
CA ILE A 68 25.58 -2.44 -8.35
C ILE A 68 25.01 -3.55 -9.25
N ARG A 69 25.35 -4.83 -9.00
CA ARG A 69 24.79 -5.95 -9.76
C ARG A 69 23.28 -6.08 -9.58
N GLN A 70 22.78 -5.91 -8.35
CA GLN A 70 21.33 -5.93 -8.09
C GLN A 70 20.62 -4.76 -8.80
N HIS A 71 21.21 -3.56 -8.77
CA HIS A 71 20.68 -2.40 -9.48
C HIS A 71 20.65 -2.59 -10.99
N LYS A 72 21.74 -3.09 -11.61
CA LYS A 72 21.75 -3.43 -13.05
C LYS A 72 20.71 -4.49 -13.42
N HIS A 73 20.49 -5.49 -12.56
CA HIS A 73 19.39 -6.45 -12.78
C HIS A 73 18.01 -5.79 -12.68
N GLN A 74 17.82 -4.85 -11.75
CA GLN A 74 16.55 -4.14 -11.57
C GLN A 74 16.26 -3.13 -12.70
N THR A 75 17.29 -2.43 -13.22
CA THR A 75 17.11 -1.55 -14.39
C THR A 75 16.85 -2.38 -15.64
N ALA A 76 17.58 -3.49 -15.86
CA ALA A 76 17.33 -4.41 -16.95
C ALA A 76 15.93 -5.06 -16.88
N SER A 77 15.46 -5.48 -15.70
CA SER A 77 14.11 -6.03 -15.55
C SER A 77 13.03 -4.97 -15.79
N ARG A 78 13.25 -3.73 -15.34
CA ARG A 78 12.33 -2.62 -15.61
C ARG A 78 12.27 -2.28 -17.10
N ARG A 79 13.41 -2.27 -17.81
CA ARG A 79 13.45 -2.10 -19.28
C ARG A 79 12.69 -3.24 -19.97
N ALA A 80 12.93 -4.50 -19.61
CA ALA A 80 12.21 -5.63 -20.19
C ALA A 80 10.69 -5.61 -19.93
N ILE A 81 10.23 -5.07 -18.79
CA ILE A 81 8.80 -4.85 -18.51
C ILE A 81 8.23 -3.73 -19.40
N GLN A 82 8.98 -2.65 -19.62
CA GLN A 82 8.60 -1.58 -20.54
C GLN A 82 8.52 -2.09 -21.99
N ASP A 83 9.55 -2.81 -22.45
CA ASP A 83 9.58 -3.45 -23.78
C ASP A 83 8.40 -4.43 -23.97
N TYR A 84 8.00 -5.14 -22.92
CA TYR A 84 6.80 -6.00 -22.94
C TYR A 84 5.50 -5.19 -23.10
N GLN A 85 5.36 -4.09 -22.33
CA GLN A 85 4.19 -3.21 -22.40
C GLN A 85 4.07 -2.53 -23.77
N ASP A 86 5.20 -2.10 -24.35
CA ASP A 86 5.20 -1.34 -25.61
C ASP A 86 5.08 -2.21 -26.87
N TYR A 87 5.48 -3.49 -26.82
CA TYR A 87 5.56 -4.36 -28.02
C TYR A 87 4.79 -5.69 -27.96
N LEU A 88 4.47 -6.22 -26.78
CA LEU A 88 3.93 -7.59 -26.64
C LEU A 88 2.46 -7.64 -26.18
N LEU A 89 1.88 -6.50 -25.77
CA LEU A 89 0.45 -6.42 -25.46
C LEU A 89 -0.38 -6.54 -26.76
N PRO A 90 -1.31 -7.51 -26.87
CA PRO A 90 -2.06 -7.75 -28.10
C PRO A 90 -3.15 -6.72 -28.37
N GLU A 91 -3.81 -6.21 -27.32
CA GLU A 91 -5.00 -5.36 -27.45
C GLU A 91 -4.69 -3.89 -27.13
N SER A 92 -5.26 -2.98 -27.92
CA SER A 92 -5.20 -1.54 -27.65
C SER A 92 -6.37 -1.10 -26.76
N SER A 93 -6.17 -0.02 -25.99
CA SER A 93 -7.26 0.56 -25.20
C SER A 93 -8.32 1.19 -26.10
N GLY A 94 -9.57 0.70 -26.00
CA GLY A 94 -10.72 1.37 -26.59
C GLY A 94 -11.00 2.75 -25.99
N GLY A 95 -11.87 3.52 -26.66
CA GLY A 95 -12.28 4.84 -26.23
C GLY A 95 -13.27 5.47 -27.21
N ILE A 96 -13.79 6.65 -26.85
CA ILE A 96 -14.55 7.52 -27.76
C ILE A 96 -13.87 8.89 -27.74
N GLU A 97 -13.48 9.36 -28.92
CA GLU A 97 -12.99 10.71 -29.16
C GLU A 97 -14.02 11.48 -29.99
N THR A 98 -14.01 12.80 -29.88
CA THR A 98 -14.87 13.68 -30.69
C THR A 98 -14.12 14.11 -31.93
N GLU A 99 -14.69 13.91 -33.11
CA GLU A 99 -14.05 14.31 -34.38
C GLU A 99 -13.97 15.84 -34.53
N ASN A 100 -14.81 16.58 -33.81
CA ASN A 100 -14.97 18.03 -33.97
C ASN A 100 -15.28 18.73 -32.63
N ASP A 101 -14.78 19.95 -32.43
CA ASP A 101 -14.87 20.73 -31.17
C ASP A 101 -16.32 21.00 -30.69
N LEU A 102 -17.28 20.96 -31.60
CA LEU A 102 -18.71 21.17 -31.29
C LEU A 102 -19.37 19.91 -30.72
N GLU A 103 -18.83 18.74 -31.03
CA GLU A 103 -19.28 17.46 -30.52
C GLU A 103 -18.80 17.25 -29.09
N ARG A 104 -19.56 16.47 -28.32
CA ARG A 104 -19.25 16.21 -26.91
C ARG A 104 -19.65 14.79 -26.57
N THR A 105 -18.68 13.99 -26.12
CA THR A 105 -18.85 12.56 -25.80
C THR A 105 -20.12 12.31 -24.97
N TYR A 106 -20.38 13.12 -23.95
CA TYR A 106 -21.53 12.94 -23.05
C TYR A 106 -22.92 13.15 -23.67
N ARG A 107 -23.02 13.61 -24.93
CA ARG A 107 -24.28 13.72 -25.68
C ARG A 107 -24.64 12.46 -26.47
N LEU A 108 -23.70 11.53 -26.65
CA LEU A 108 -23.91 10.28 -27.38
C LEU A 108 -24.91 9.38 -26.65
N ARG A 109 -25.83 8.75 -27.39
CA ARG A 109 -26.78 7.79 -26.81
C ARG A 109 -26.26 6.37 -26.99
N GLN A 110 -26.67 5.48 -26.08
CA GLN A 110 -26.31 4.06 -26.13
C GLN A 110 -26.70 3.36 -27.45
N ARG A 111 -27.79 3.78 -28.10
CA ARG A 111 -28.15 3.28 -29.44
C ARG A 111 -27.10 3.66 -30.49
N ASP A 112 -26.59 4.89 -30.44
CA ASP A 112 -25.64 5.43 -31.41
C ASP A 112 -24.28 4.70 -31.23
N ILE A 113 -23.89 4.42 -29.98
CA ILE A 113 -22.73 3.56 -29.65
C ILE A 113 -22.95 2.11 -30.12
N LYS A 114 -24.15 1.55 -29.90
CA LYS A 114 -24.48 0.15 -30.27
C LYS A 114 -24.50 -0.09 -31.79
N GLU A 115 -24.79 0.95 -32.58
CA GLU A 115 -24.69 0.94 -34.05
C GLU A 115 -23.24 1.05 -34.55
N ALA A 116 -22.35 1.69 -33.78
CA ALA A 116 -20.94 1.90 -34.14
C ALA A 116 -20.00 0.75 -33.75
N VAL A 117 -20.30 -0.01 -32.68
CA VAL A 117 -19.45 -1.13 -32.22
C VAL A 117 -19.71 -2.44 -32.97
N GLY A 118 -18.73 -3.35 -32.94
CA GLY A 118 -18.90 -4.71 -33.45
C GLY A 118 -20.05 -5.49 -32.79
N VAL A 119 -20.68 -6.38 -33.56
CA VAL A 119 -21.92 -7.10 -33.17
C VAL A 119 -21.80 -7.86 -31.84
N SER A 120 -20.63 -8.45 -31.56
CA SER A 120 -20.34 -9.14 -30.30
C SER A 120 -20.44 -8.20 -29.09
N THR A 121 -19.86 -7.00 -29.18
CA THR A 121 -19.95 -5.96 -28.14
C THR A 121 -21.36 -5.39 -28.07
N ALA A 122 -22.02 -5.17 -29.21
CA ALA A 122 -23.41 -4.71 -29.26
C ALA A 122 -24.39 -5.65 -28.53
N GLN A 123 -24.16 -6.97 -28.58
CA GLN A 123 -24.97 -7.98 -27.90
C GLN A 123 -24.84 -7.94 -26.37
N LYS A 124 -23.68 -7.55 -25.84
CA LYS A 124 -23.45 -7.40 -24.38
C LYS A 124 -24.30 -6.30 -23.74
N SER A 125 -24.79 -5.35 -24.55
CA SER A 125 -25.77 -4.36 -24.10
C SER A 125 -27.18 -4.90 -24.22
N PHE A 126 -27.76 -5.22 -23.06
CA PHE A 126 -29.14 -5.66 -22.89
C PHE A 126 -29.79 -4.95 -21.69
N ASN A 127 -31.13 -5.03 -21.63
CA ASN A 127 -31.92 -4.61 -20.48
C ASN A 127 -32.81 -5.80 -20.07
N LEU A 128 -32.73 -6.18 -18.81
CA LEU A 128 -33.46 -7.28 -18.20
C LEU A 128 -34.46 -6.70 -17.19
N GLY A 129 -35.74 -6.79 -17.50
CA GLY A 129 -36.80 -6.46 -16.55
C GLY A 129 -36.80 -7.46 -15.38
N VAL A 130 -36.66 -6.96 -14.15
CA VAL A 130 -36.72 -7.78 -12.94
C VAL A 130 -37.75 -7.17 -12.00
N GLU A 131 -38.75 -7.96 -11.62
CA GLU A 131 -39.76 -7.56 -10.65
C GLU A 131 -39.11 -7.09 -9.33
N MET A 132 -39.60 -5.96 -8.81
CA MET A 132 -39.08 -5.30 -7.60
C MET A 132 -37.59 -4.89 -7.67
N GLY A 133 -37.03 -4.80 -8.89
CA GLY A 133 -35.74 -4.18 -9.18
C GLY A 133 -34.53 -4.93 -8.66
N VAL A 134 -33.34 -4.35 -8.90
CA VAL A 134 -32.05 -4.86 -8.40
C VAL A 134 -31.50 -3.93 -7.33
N ASN A 135 -31.01 -4.53 -6.24
CA ASN A 135 -30.47 -3.84 -5.05
C ASN A 135 -28.94 -3.95 -4.95
N SER A 136 -28.35 -5.09 -5.35
CA SER A 136 -26.90 -5.34 -5.28
C SER A 136 -26.44 -6.16 -6.49
N LEU A 137 -25.20 -5.91 -6.93
CA LEU A 137 -24.52 -6.54 -8.06
C LEU A 137 -23.11 -6.99 -7.66
N SER A 138 -22.69 -8.16 -8.13
CA SER A 138 -21.31 -8.65 -8.02
C SER A 138 -20.92 -9.41 -9.27
N TYR A 139 -19.79 -9.02 -9.85
CA TYR A 139 -19.08 -9.80 -10.87
C TYR A 139 -18.10 -10.79 -10.22
N THR A 140 -17.75 -11.86 -10.93
CA THR A 140 -16.55 -12.65 -10.64
C THR A 140 -15.29 -11.88 -11.03
N SER A 141 -14.14 -12.20 -10.41
CA SER A 141 -12.87 -11.51 -10.68
C SER A 141 -12.44 -11.52 -12.16
N ASN A 142 -12.89 -12.50 -12.94
CA ASN A 142 -12.64 -12.61 -14.38
C ASN A 142 -13.76 -12.03 -15.26
N GLY A 143 -14.70 -11.27 -14.70
CA GLY A 143 -15.84 -10.64 -15.41
C GLY A 143 -16.91 -11.59 -15.97
N ARG A 144 -16.60 -12.89 -16.08
CA ARG A 144 -17.43 -13.85 -16.81
C ARG A 144 -18.84 -14.05 -16.25
N ASN A 145 -19.03 -13.99 -14.93
CA ASN A 145 -20.33 -14.26 -14.33
C ASN A 145 -20.79 -13.07 -13.48
N LEU A 146 -22.06 -12.73 -13.63
CA LEU A 146 -22.74 -11.69 -12.89
C LEU A 146 -23.73 -12.34 -11.92
N ALA A 147 -23.79 -11.84 -10.70
CA ALA A 147 -24.84 -12.14 -9.74
C ALA A 147 -25.53 -10.86 -9.30
N PHE A 148 -26.84 -10.96 -9.07
CA PHE A 148 -27.65 -9.87 -8.56
C PHE A 148 -28.66 -10.34 -7.52
N THR A 149 -29.09 -9.41 -6.68
CA THR A 149 -30.21 -9.63 -5.75
C THR A 149 -31.26 -8.53 -5.85
N SER A 150 -32.52 -8.93 -5.90
CA SER A 150 -33.67 -8.04 -5.74
C SER A 150 -33.94 -7.72 -4.27
N GLN A 151 -34.70 -6.67 -4.00
CA GLN A 151 -35.09 -6.31 -2.62
C GLN A 151 -35.93 -7.39 -1.91
N HIS A 152 -36.64 -8.24 -2.67
CA HIS A 152 -37.61 -9.22 -2.14
C HIS A 152 -37.06 -10.67 -2.05
N GLY A 153 -35.76 -10.87 -2.23
CA GLY A 153 -35.13 -12.19 -2.02
C GLY A 153 -34.93 -13.03 -3.27
N ARG A 154 -35.22 -12.49 -4.46
CA ARG A 154 -34.75 -13.10 -5.71
C ARG A 154 -33.24 -12.93 -5.85
N ILE A 155 -32.54 -14.02 -6.05
CA ILE A 155 -31.09 -14.13 -6.23
C ILE A 155 -30.88 -14.84 -7.56
N ALA A 156 -30.11 -14.25 -8.48
CA ALA A 156 -29.77 -14.91 -9.74
C ALA A 156 -28.29 -14.76 -10.09
N SER A 157 -27.73 -15.80 -10.70
CA SER A 157 -26.35 -15.90 -11.18
C SER A 157 -26.36 -16.38 -12.63
N PHE A 158 -25.71 -15.65 -13.53
CA PHE A 158 -25.66 -15.96 -14.96
C PHE A 158 -24.38 -15.46 -15.63
N ASP A 159 -24.04 -16.03 -16.78
CA ASP A 159 -23.01 -15.54 -17.70
C ASP A 159 -23.68 -14.52 -18.67
N PRO A 160 -23.43 -13.20 -18.54
CA PRO A 160 -24.06 -12.19 -19.39
C PRO A 160 -23.53 -12.18 -20.82
N THR A 161 -22.38 -12.81 -21.10
CA THR A 161 -21.81 -12.89 -22.46
C THR A 161 -22.47 -14.01 -23.27
N LEU A 162 -22.78 -15.14 -22.62
CA LEU A 162 -23.44 -16.29 -23.25
C LEU A 162 -24.96 -16.31 -23.05
N GLY A 163 -25.51 -15.44 -22.21
CA GLY A 163 -26.92 -15.46 -21.81
C GLY A 163 -27.31 -16.70 -21.00
N ARG A 164 -26.34 -17.39 -20.39
CA ARG A 164 -26.55 -18.67 -19.68
C ARG A 164 -26.84 -18.43 -18.21
N LEU A 165 -28.05 -18.76 -17.77
CA LEU A 165 -28.41 -18.84 -16.35
C LEU A 165 -27.70 -20.03 -15.66
N HIS A 166 -27.16 -19.81 -14.47
CA HIS A 166 -26.64 -20.87 -13.59
C HIS A 166 -27.62 -21.19 -12.47
N SER A 167 -28.14 -20.15 -11.80
CA SER A 167 -29.19 -20.27 -10.78
C SER A 167 -30.10 -19.05 -10.76
N ASP A 168 -31.37 -19.28 -10.42
CA ASP A 168 -32.39 -18.28 -10.10
C ASP A 168 -33.21 -18.85 -8.93
N ILE A 169 -33.18 -18.16 -7.81
CA ILE A 169 -33.67 -18.63 -6.51
C ILE A 169 -34.54 -17.51 -5.94
N ASN A 170 -35.67 -17.83 -5.33
CA ASN A 170 -36.42 -16.88 -4.54
C ASN A 170 -36.49 -17.33 -3.08
N VAL A 171 -35.83 -16.57 -2.20
CA VAL A 171 -35.76 -16.83 -0.76
C VAL A 171 -36.96 -16.25 -0.01
N ASN A 172 -37.73 -15.34 -0.64
CA ASN A 172 -38.85 -14.60 -0.01
C ASN A 172 -38.47 -13.80 1.25
N GLU A 173 -37.18 -13.52 1.45
CA GLU A 173 -36.67 -12.63 2.51
C GLU A 173 -35.92 -11.44 1.90
N TYR A 174 -35.85 -10.33 2.64
CA TYR A 174 -35.07 -9.17 2.21
C TYR A 174 -33.58 -9.51 2.08
N THR A 175 -33.02 -9.31 0.88
CA THR A 175 -31.58 -9.49 0.59
C THR A 175 -30.90 -8.15 0.33
N SER A 176 -29.81 -7.90 1.05
CA SER A 176 -29.14 -6.60 1.12
C SER A 176 -27.92 -6.51 0.21
N ALA A 177 -27.12 -7.57 0.13
CA ALA A 177 -25.88 -7.63 -0.63
C ALA A 177 -25.58 -9.05 -1.12
N VAL A 178 -24.86 -9.12 -2.24
CA VAL A 178 -24.35 -10.35 -2.85
C VAL A 178 -22.89 -10.18 -3.22
N THR A 179 -22.09 -11.23 -3.03
CA THR A 179 -20.71 -11.29 -3.51
C THR A 179 -20.35 -12.72 -3.92
N TYR A 180 -19.64 -12.90 -5.04
CA TYR A 180 -18.97 -14.16 -5.31
C TYR A 180 -17.81 -14.36 -4.32
N LEU A 181 -17.44 -15.62 -4.09
CA LEU A 181 -16.19 -15.96 -3.42
C LEU A 181 -15.05 -16.01 -4.46
N HIS A 182 -14.09 -16.93 -4.32
CA HIS A 182 -12.95 -17.08 -5.23
C HIS A 182 -13.34 -17.53 -6.64
N ASN A 183 -14.52 -18.13 -6.79
CA ASN A 183 -15.01 -18.72 -8.03
C ASN A 183 -16.53 -18.53 -8.19
N ALA A 184 -17.01 -18.63 -9.42
CA ALA A 184 -18.43 -18.71 -9.77
C ALA A 184 -19.17 -19.94 -9.18
N SER A 185 -18.48 -20.84 -8.49
CA SER A 185 -19.07 -21.97 -7.78
C SER A 185 -19.77 -21.57 -6.49
N MET A 186 -19.37 -20.47 -5.84
CA MET A 186 -19.90 -20.10 -4.53
C MET A 186 -20.27 -18.63 -4.44
N LEU A 187 -21.46 -18.38 -3.91
CA LEU A 187 -22.07 -17.06 -3.79
C LEU A 187 -22.47 -16.79 -2.34
N ALA A 188 -21.93 -15.74 -1.72
CA ALA A 188 -22.35 -15.28 -0.40
C ALA A 188 -23.45 -14.21 -0.54
N VAL A 189 -24.57 -14.41 0.16
CA VAL A 189 -25.74 -13.52 0.12
C VAL A 189 -26.13 -13.13 1.54
N ALA A 190 -26.22 -11.83 1.78
CA ALA A 190 -26.73 -11.27 3.02
C ALA A 190 -28.26 -11.21 2.96
N GLN A 191 -28.92 -12.11 3.70
CA GLN A 191 -30.36 -12.07 3.94
C GLN A 191 -30.70 -11.15 5.12
N LYS A 192 -31.97 -11.12 5.52
CA LYS A 192 -32.51 -10.24 6.56
C LYS A 192 -31.75 -10.29 7.89
N LYS A 193 -31.32 -11.49 8.32
CA LYS A 193 -30.65 -11.68 9.62
C LYS A 193 -29.25 -12.30 9.53
N TYR A 194 -29.01 -13.22 8.61
CA TYR A 194 -27.74 -13.94 8.50
C TYR A 194 -27.21 -13.90 7.07
N VAL A 195 -25.92 -14.15 6.93
CA VAL A 195 -25.31 -14.39 5.62
C VAL A 195 -25.32 -15.89 5.34
N TYR A 196 -25.66 -16.24 4.10
CA TYR A 196 -25.71 -17.61 3.61
C TYR A 196 -24.78 -17.75 2.41
N ILE A 197 -24.22 -18.95 2.23
CA ILE A 197 -23.41 -19.31 1.07
C ILE A 197 -24.19 -20.32 0.24
N TYR A 198 -24.31 -20.06 -1.05
CA TYR A 198 -24.97 -20.91 -2.04
C TYR A 198 -23.97 -21.49 -3.04
N ASP A 199 -24.24 -22.69 -3.55
CA ASP A 199 -23.58 -23.27 -4.73
C ASP A 199 -24.07 -22.60 -6.03
N ASN A 200 -23.39 -22.86 -7.15
CA ASN A 200 -23.78 -22.34 -8.47
C ASN A 200 -25.19 -22.77 -8.93
N GLN A 201 -25.68 -23.92 -8.46
CA GLN A 201 -27.04 -24.40 -8.68
C GLN A 201 -28.09 -23.72 -7.77
N GLY A 202 -27.65 -22.91 -6.80
CA GLY A 202 -28.52 -22.25 -5.83
C GLY A 202 -28.90 -23.09 -4.62
N ILE A 203 -28.16 -24.18 -4.36
CA ILE A 203 -28.32 -25.00 -3.14
C ILE A 203 -27.63 -24.26 -1.98
N GLU A 204 -28.30 -24.14 -0.83
CA GLU A 204 -27.70 -23.59 0.39
C GLU A 204 -26.61 -24.54 0.91
N LEU A 205 -25.38 -24.05 1.01
CA LEU A 205 -24.23 -24.78 1.55
C LEU A 205 -24.03 -24.47 3.05
N HIS A 206 -24.05 -23.20 3.41
CA HIS A 206 -23.75 -22.73 4.77
C HIS A 206 -24.62 -21.55 5.19
N LYS A 207 -25.00 -21.57 6.47
CA LYS A 207 -25.57 -20.44 7.21
C LYS A 207 -24.53 -19.93 8.20
N MET A 208 -24.21 -18.64 8.18
CA MET A 208 -23.18 -18.05 9.04
C MET A 208 -23.83 -17.30 10.22
N PRO A 209 -23.95 -17.91 11.42
CA PRO A 209 -24.69 -17.34 12.54
C PRO A 209 -24.00 -16.11 13.15
N ASP A 210 -22.68 -16.00 13.00
CA ASP A 210 -21.90 -14.85 13.47
C ASP A 210 -22.18 -13.58 12.67
N HIS A 211 -22.55 -13.71 11.39
CA HIS A 211 -22.70 -12.59 10.46
C HIS A 211 -24.12 -12.00 10.54
N ILE A 212 -24.43 -11.42 11.71
CA ILE A 212 -25.75 -10.87 12.05
C ILE A 212 -25.98 -9.51 11.39
N GLU A 213 -27.08 -9.39 10.64
CA GLU A 213 -27.57 -8.18 9.96
C GLU A 213 -26.50 -7.48 9.10
N ALA A 214 -25.73 -8.27 8.36
CA ALA A 214 -24.85 -7.73 7.31
C ALA A 214 -25.68 -7.00 6.25
N ARG A 215 -25.24 -5.80 5.87
CA ARG A 215 -25.77 -5.05 4.71
C ARG A 215 -24.78 -4.89 3.58
N HIS A 216 -23.50 -5.19 3.82
CA HIS A 216 -22.45 -5.19 2.83
C HIS A 216 -21.58 -6.43 3.02
N LEU A 217 -21.19 -7.05 1.91
CA LEU A 217 -20.30 -8.20 1.83
C LEU A 217 -19.24 -7.93 0.77
N GLU A 218 -18.00 -8.29 1.07
CA GLU A 218 -16.91 -8.30 0.10
C GLU A 218 -15.98 -9.45 0.39
N PHE A 219 -15.44 -10.04 -0.67
CA PHE A 219 -14.53 -11.17 -0.60
C PHE A 219 -13.12 -10.74 -1.01
N LEU A 220 -12.13 -11.00 -0.15
CA LEU A 220 -10.71 -10.73 -0.39
C LEU A 220 -10.09 -11.94 -1.11
N PRO A 221 -9.79 -11.88 -2.43
CA PRO A 221 -9.48 -13.09 -3.20
C PRO A 221 -8.21 -13.82 -2.74
N HIS A 222 -7.09 -13.11 -2.63
CA HIS A 222 -5.79 -13.71 -2.25
C HIS A 222 -5.73 -14.20 -0.80
N HIS A 223 -6.68 -13.81 0.05
CA HIS A 223 -6.70 -14.12 1.49
C HIS A 223 -7.79 -15.14 1.87
N PHE A 224 -8.72 -15.43 0.96
CA PHE A 224 -9.92 -16.24 1.22
C PHE A 224 -10.76 -15.74 2.41
N LEU A 225 -10.91 -14.42 2.54
CA LEU A 225 -11.68 -13.81 3.64
C LEU A 225 -12.97 -13.19 3.11
N LEU A 226 -14.11 -13.58 3.68
CA LEU A 226 -15.35 -12.84 3.56
C LEU A 226 -15.39 -11.76 4.65
N ALA A 227 -15.31 -10.51 4.23
CA ALA A 227 -15.57 -9.35 5.07
C ALA A 227 -17.07 -9.03 5.05
N SER A 228 -17.64 -8.71 6.21
CA SER A 228 -19.02 -8.23 6.32
C SER A 228 -19.12 -7.03 7.25
N SER A 229 -20.02 -6.11 6.91
CA SER A 229 -20.46 -5.03 7.80
C SER A 229 -21.96 -4.78 7.65
N GLY A 230 -22.57 -4.09 8.62
CA GLY A 230 -24.01 -3.85 8.60
C GLY A 230 -24.51 -2.98 9.75
N ASN A 231 -25.76 -3.20 10.17
CA ASN A 231 -26.45 -2.34 11.11
C ASN A 231 -25.87 -2.36 12.53
N THR A 232 -25.29 -3.49 12.94
CA THR A 232 -24.76 -3.72 14.28
C THR A 232 -23.50 -2.91 14.61
N GLY A 233 -22.85 -2.29 13.62
CA GLY A 233 -21.61 -1.53 13.82
C GLY A 233 -20.39 -2.38 14.12
N TRP A 234 -20.38 -3.62 13.62
CA TRP A 234 -19.24 -4.53 13.63
C TRP A 234 -18.71 -4.78 12.22
N VAL A 235 -17.42 -5.04 12.14
CA VAL A 235 -16.73 -5.60 10.97
C VAL A 235 -16.33 -7.01 11.36
N LYS A 236 -16.61 -7.98 10.49
CA LYS A 236 -16.30 -9.40 10.73
C LYS A 236 -15.58 -9.96 9.52
N TRP A 237 -14.49 -10.68 9.77
CA TRP A 237 -13.75 -11.43 8.75
C TRP A 237 -13.87 -12.92 9.06
N GLN A 238 -14.42 -13.68 8.12
CA GLN A 238 -14.49 -15.14 8.19
C GLN A 238 -13.68 -15.74 7.04
N ASP A 239 -12.84 -16.70 7.37
CA ASP A 239 -12.10 -17.53 6.41
C ASP A 239 -13.08 -18.47 5.69
N THR A 240 -13.20 -18.35 4.38
CA THR A 240 -14.07 -19.23 3.59
C THR A 240 -13.45 -20.59 3.34
N SER A 241 -12.12 -20.70 3.39
CA SER A 241 -11.39 -21.96 3.16
C SER A 241 -11.33 -22.85 4.40
N THR A 242 -11.22 -22.26 5.59
CA THR A 242 -11.21 -23.03 6.87
C THR A 242 -12.53 -22.95 7.63
N GLY A 243 -13.48 -22.12 7.19
CA GLY A 243 -14.74 -21.84 7.85
C GLY A 243 -14.63 -21.02 9.13
N LYS A 244 -13.42 -20.66 9.58
CA LYS A 244 -13.17 -20.02 10.87
C LYS A 244 -13.38 -18.50 10.81
N LEU A 245 -14.12 -17.99 11.78
CA LEU A 245 -14.15 -16.57 12.11
C LEU A 245 -12.76 -16.14 12.62
N ILE A 246 -12.12 -15.18 11.94
CA ILE A 246 -10.78 -14.71 12.29
C ILE A 246 -10.84 -13.52 13.26
N SER A 247 -11.65 -12.51 12.93
CA SER A 247 -11.66 -11.24 13.65
C SER A 247 -13.07 -10.64 13.67
N GLN A 248 -13.47 -10.10 14.83
CA GLN A 248 -14.69 -9.32 15.00
C GLN A 248 -14.35 -7.99 15.69
N THR A 249 -14.43 -6.89 14.94
CA THR A 249 -13.98 -5.59 15.40
C THR A 249 -15.14 -4.59 15.41
N ARG A 250 -15.34 -3.91 16.55
CA ARG A 250 -16.42 -2.93 16.72
C ARG A 250 -16.01 -1.56 16.18
N THR A 251 -16.73 -1.02 15.20
CA THR A 251 -16.39 0.26 14.56
C THR A 251 -16.51 1.45 15.51
N LYS A 252 -17.44 1.36 16.47
CA LYS A 252 -17.86 2.44 17.38
C LYS A 252 -18.42 3.68 16.64
N LEU A 253 -18.88 3.51 15.40
CA LEU A 253 -19.37 4.58 14.51
C LEU A 253 -20.84 4.35 14.03
N GLY A 254 -21.57 3.46 14.70
CA GLY A 254 -22.94 3.08 14.33
C GLY A 254 -23.02 2.12 13.15
N SER A 255 -24.21 2.04 12.52
CA SER A 255 -24.44 1.30 11.28
C SER A 255 -23.48 1.78 10.18
N SER A 256 -22.90 0.83 9.43
CA SER A 256 -22.18 1.16 8.21
C SER A 256 -23.16 1.41 7.07
N THR A 257 -22.85 2.39 6.21
CA THR A 257 -23.66 2.77 5.05
C THR A 257 -23.07 2.35 3.72
N ALA A 258 -21.76 2.10 3.69
CA ALA A 258 -20.99 1.69 2.53
C ALA A 258 -19.77 0.90 2.98
N MET A 259 -19.36 -0.08 2.18
CA MET A 259 -18.15 -0.87 2.37
C MET A 259 -17.48 -1.04 1.00
N THR A 260 -16.15 -0.90 0.96
CA THR A 260 -15.35 -1.25 -0.22
C THR A 260 -13.97 -1.78 0.18
N GLN A 261 -13.48 -2.79 -0.50
CA GLN A 261 -12.13 -3.33 -0.38
C GLN A 261 -11.17 -2.53 -1.26
N ASN A 262 -9.96 -2.27 -0.77
CA ASN A 262 -8.84 -1.84 -1.61
C ASN A 262 -8.25 -3.08 -2.30
N PRO A 263 -8.19 -3.16 -3.65
CA PRO A 263 -7.66 -4.34 -4.33
C PRO A 263 -6.18 -4.62 -4.07
N SER A 264 -5.34 -3.58 -3.95
CA SER A 264 -3.89 -3.71 -3.71
C SER A 264 -3.57 -4.28 -2.34
N ASN A 265 -4.04 -3.63 -1.26
CA ASN A 265 -3.62 -3.94 0.11
C ASN A 265 -4.68 -4.68 0.95
N ALA A 266 -5.79 -5.09 0.34
CA ALA A 266 -6.90 -5.83 0.95
C ALA A 266 -7.57 -5.17 2.18
N ILE A 267 -7.32 -3.89 2.45
CA ILE A 267 -7.97 -3.16 3.55
C ILE A 267 -9.43 -2.87 3.22
N ILE A 268 -10.29 -3.02 4.23
CA ILE A 268 -11.71 -2.69 4.14
C ILE A 268 -11.96 -1.25 4.59
N SER A 269 -12.52 -0.45 3.68
CA SER A 269 -12.97 0.92 3.91
C SER A 269 -14.46 0.93 4.23
N LEU A 270 -14.83 1.56 5.35
CA LEU A 270 -16.21 1.65 5.83
C LEU A 270 -16.69 3.09 5.94
N GLY A 271 -17.80 3.37 5.26
CA GLY A 271 -18.59 4.57 5.41
C GLY A 271 -19.49 4.49 6.65
N SER A 272 -19.51 5.58 7.42
CA SER A 272 -20.42 5.81 8.54
C SER A 272 -21.49 6.85 8.20
N ASN A 273 -22.62 6.76 8.89
CA ASN A 273 -23.64 7.82 8.96
C ASN A 273 -23.05 9.20 9.38
N ASN A 274 -21.92 9.24 10.08
CA ASN A 274 -21.30 10.48 10.56
C ASN A 274 -20.38 11.18 9.53
N GLY A 275 -20.36 10.73 8.27
CA GLY A 275 -19.50 11.30 7.22
C GLY A 275 -18.02 10.89 7.31
N ILE A 276 -17.70 9.97 8.21
CA ILE A 276 -16.36 9.39 8.38
C ILE A 276 -16.22 8.16 7.49
N VAL A 277 -15.13 8.09 6.73
CA VAL A 277 -14.59 6.86 6.15
C VAL A 277 -13.52 6.29 7.10
N SER A 278 -13.58 5.00 7.39
CA SER A 278 -12.66 4.34 8.34
C SER A 278 -12.06 3.07 7.74
N PHE A 279 -10.76 2.88 7.91
CA PHE A 279 -9.97 1.84 7.25
C PHE A 279 -9.58 0.73 8.24
N TRP A 280 -9.82 -0.53 7.89
CA TRP A 280 -9.71 -1.67 8.81
C TRP A 280 -8.97 -2.87 8.19
N SER A 281 -8.05 -3.45 8.97
CA SER A 281 -7.45 -4.77 8.78
C SER A 281 -7.95 -5.73 9.88
N PRO A 282 -8.08 -7.05 9.62
CA PRO A 282 -8.37 -8.03 10.66
C PRO A 282 -7.33 -8.05 11.80
N SER A 283 -6.06 -7.70 11.51
CA SER A 283 -4.92 -7.77 12.44
C SER A 283 -5.00 -6.77 13.59
N THR A 284 -5.77 -5.68 13.45
CA THR A 284 -5.83 -4.60 14.45
C THR A 284 -7.27 -4.26 14.86
N PRO A 285 -7.61 -4.27 16.17
CA PRO A 285 -8.98 -3.95 16.65
C PRO A 285 -9.34 -2.46 16.62
N HIS A 286 -8.55 -1.63 15.94
CA HIS A 286 -8.72 -0.20 15.78
C HIS A 286 -8.55 0.17 14.31
N ALA A 287 -9.35 1.12 13.80
CA ALA A 287 -9.16 1.63 12.45
C ALA A 287 -7.76 2.25 12.29
N HIS A 288 -7.07 1.94 11.20
CA HIS A 288 -5.77 2.53 10.87
C HIS A 288 -5.88 4.04 10.68
N VAL A 289 -6.89 4.45 9.92
CA VAL A 289 -7.18 5.85 9.58
C VAL A 289 -8.68 6.10 9.70
N LYS A 290 -9.03 7.33 10.09
CA LYS A 290 -10.39 7.87 10.07
C LYS A 290 -10.36 9.19 9.32
N LEU A 291 -10.98 9.21 8.15
CA LEU A 291 -11.03 10.33 7.22
C LEU A 291 -12.41 11.00 7.34
N GLN A 292 -12.44 12.26 7.76
CA GLN A 292 -13.68 13.06 7.77
C GLN A 292 -13.96 13.53 6.35
N ALA A 293 -14.69 12.73 5.58
CA ALA A 293 -14.89 12.98 4.16
C ALA A 293 -16.04 13.96 3.89
N HIS A 294 -17.18 13.76 4.55
CA HIS A 294 -18.45 14.42 4.27
C HIS A 294 -19.10 15.05 5.52
N LEU A 295 -20.07 15.94 5.31
CA LEU A 295 -20.86 16.57 6.38
C LEU A 295 -22.16 15.81 6.71
N GLY A 296 -22.32 14.61 6.15
CA GLY A 296 -23.44 13.70 6.40
C GLY A 296 -23.08 12.27 5.97
N PRO A 297 -24.04 11.32 5.99
CA PRO A 297 -23.78 9.91 5.68
C PRO A 297 -23.01 9.68 4.38
N VAL A 298 -21.96 8.84 4.43
CA VAL A 298 -21.25 8.39 3.23
C VAL A 298 -22.10 7.33 2.54
N LYS A 299 -22.62 7.61 1.35
CA LYS A 299 -23.59 6.79 0.61
C LYS A 299 -22.94 5.62 -0.11
N SER A 300 -21.80 5.85 -0.77
CA SER A 300 -20.96 4.82 -1.39
C SER A 300 -19.50 5.28 -1.44
N ILE A 301 -18.60 4.32 -1.60
CA ILE A 301 -17.15 4.47 -1.60
C ILE A 301 -16.61 3.50 -2.64
N ALA A 302 -15.61 3.91 -3.42
CA ALA A 302 -14.88 3.03 -4.33
C ALA A 302 -13.36 3.30 -4.23
N HIS A 303 -12.56 2.24 -4.33
CA HIS A 303 -11.11 2.35 -4.54
C HIS A 303 -10.78 2.21 -6.02
N ASP A 304 -9.69 2.85 -6.45
CA ASP A 304 -9.04 2.51 -7.72
C ASP A 304 -8.33 1.14 -7.60
N ASN A 305 -8.20 0.40 -8.72
CA ASN A 305 -7.61 -0.94 -8.73
C ASN A 305 -6.15 -0.97 -8.25
N GLN A 306 -5.41 0.11 -8.46
CA GLN A 306 -4.04 0.32 -7.97
C GLN A 306 -3.97 0.68 -6.48
N GLY A 307 -5.12 0.86 -5.81
CA GLY A 307 -5.22 1.16 -4.39
C GLY A 307 -4.67 2.53 -3.97
N LYS A 308 -4.39 3.43 -4.91
CA LYS A 308 -3.76 4.75 -4.66
C LYS A 308 -4.82 5.81 -4.36
N TYR A 309 -5.97 5.71 -5.00
CA TYR A 309 -7.04 6.69 -4.92
C TYR A 309 -8.34 6.11 -4.38
N LEU A 310 -9.13 6.97 -3.74
CA LEU A 310 -10.42 6.66 -3.17
C LEU A 310 -11.45 7.70 -3.61
N ALA A 311 -12.56 7.27 -4.16
CA ALA A 311 -13.74 8.11 -4.36
C ALA A 311 -14.73 7.88 -3.21
N SER A 312 -15.30 8.96 -2.68
CA SER A 312 -16.37 8.92 -1.68
C SER A 312 -17.56 9.78 -2.13
N ALA A 313 -18.76 9.23 -1.99
CA ALA A 313 -20.01 9.90 -2.31
C ALA A 313 -20.82 10.17 -1.03
N GLY A 314 -21.16 11.43 -0.76
CA GLY A 314 -21.87 11.83 0.46
C GLY A 314 -23.33 12.21 0.24
N ASN A 315 -24.13 12.11 1.31
CA ASN A 315 -25.49 12.66 1.32
C ASN A 315 -25.52 14.21 1.35
N ASP A 316 -24.36 14.86 1.47
CA ASP A 316 -24.17 16.30 1.23
C ASP A 316 -24.24 16.67 -0.26
N GLY A 317 -24.33 15.66 -1.15
CA GLY A 317 -24.40 15.85 -2.60
C GLY A 317 -23.04 16.09 -3.23
N PHE A 318 -21.93 15.81 -2.55
CA PHE A 318 -20.59 15.87 -3.13
C PHE A 318 -20.04 14.47 -3.43
N VAL A 319 -19.34 14.36 -4.56
CA VAL A 319 -18.37 13.29 -4.80
C VAL A 319 -16.99 13.89 -4.58
N LYS A 320 -16.16 13.20 -3.80
CA LYS A 320 -14.80 13.61 -3.46
C LYS A 320 -13.81 12.53 -3.84
N LEU A 321 -12.69 12.94 -4.40
CA LEU A 321 -11.55 12.09 -4.75
C LEU A 321 -10.40 12.36 -3.79
N TRP A 322 -9.79 11.30 -3.27
CA TRP A 322 -8.76 11.36 -2.24
C TRP A 322 -7.51 10.60 -2.68
N ASP A 323 -6.35 11.17 -2.36
CA ASP A 323 -5.06 10.47 -2.36
C ASP A 323 -4.92 9.70 -1.04
N MET A 324 -4.80 8.37 -1.09
CA MET A 324 -4.65 7.51 0.10
C MET A 324 -3.24 7.51 0.69
N ARG A 325 -2.22 7.89 -0.08
CA ARG A 325 -0.83 7.98 0.38
C ARG A 325 -0.60 9.25 1.18
N MET A 326 -1.20 10.36 0.74
CA MET A 326 -1.08 11.68 1.38
C MET A 326 -2.26 12.04 2.29
N TRP A 327 -3.39 11.32 2.21
CA TRP A 327 -4.65 11.61 2.89
C TRP A 327 -5.21 13.02 2.59
N LYS A 328 -5.15 13.42 1.31
CA LYS A 328 -5.60 14.73 0.84
C LYS A 328 -6.76 14.63 -0.14
N GLU A 329 -7.69 15.57 -0.05
CA GLU A 329 -8.72 15.79 -1.07
C GLU A 329 -8.02 16.33 -2.34
N LEU A 330 -8.21 15.62 -3.46
CA LEU A 330 -7.65 15.96 -4.77
C LEU A 330 -8.63 16.85 -5.55
N THR A 331 -9.88 16.40 -5.65
CA THR A 331 -10.98 17.10 -6.33
C THR A 331 -12.29 16.81 -5.61
N SER A 332 -13.18 17.79 -5.57
CA SER A 332 -14.57 17.59 -5.21
C SER A 332 -15.50 18.25 -6.23
N PHE A 333 -16.61 17.57 -6.53
CA PHE A 333 -17.63 18.07 -7.44
C PHE A 333 -19.03 17.73 -6.92
N ARG A 334 -20.01 18.58 -7.28
CA ARG A 334 -21.37 18.51 -6.74
C ARG A 334 -22.30 17.74 -7.67
N ALA A 335 -22.94 16.71 -7.13
CA ALA A 335 -24.06 16.01 -7.72
C ALA A 335 -25.34 16.86 -7.71
N ARG A 336 -26.19 16.69 -8.73
CA ARG A 336 -27.48 17.41 -8.81
C ARG A 336 -28.56 16.83 -7.89
N ASN A 337 -28.46 15.56 -7.53
CA ASN A 337 -29.44 14.83 -6.74
C ASN A 337 -28.72 13.85 -5.78
N GLN A 338 -29.48 13.13 -4.96
CA GLN A 338 -28.96 12.14 -4.02
C GLN A 338 -28.12 11.07 -4.73
N LEU A 339 -26.89 10.92 -4.25
CA LEU A 339 -25.95 9.89 -4.67
C LEU A 339 -26.39 8.52 -4.14
N LYS A 340 -26.32 7.51 -5.01
CA LYS A 340 -26.74 6.14 -4.74
C LYS A 340 -25.53 5.22 -4.62
N ASP A 341 -24.76 5.11 -5.69
CA ASP A 341 -23.58 4.25 -5.77
C ASP A 341 -22.47 4.87 -6.63
N ILE A 342 -21.22 4.46 -6.38
CA ILE A 342 -20.04 4.82 -7.18
C ILE A 342 -19.14 3.59 -7.36
N THR A 343 -18.42 3.52 -8.47
CA THR A 343 -17.47 2.44 -8.77
C THR A 343 -16.37 2.95 -9.69
N PHE A 344 -15.14 2.48 -9.50
CA PHE A 344 -14.08 2.61 -10.50
C PHE A 344 -14.18 1.47 -11.51
N SER A 345 -13.61 1.69 -12.70
CA SER A 345 -13.29 0.68 -13.70
C SER A 345 -11.80 0.36 -13.66
N ASP A 346 -11.38 -0.67 -14.42
CA ASP A 346 -9.98 -1.10 -14.44
C ASP A 346 -9.00 -0.02 -14.97
N LYS A 347 -9.52 0.90 -15.80
CA LYS A 347 -8.80 2.05 -16.38
C LYS A 347 -9.14 3.38 -15.71
N ASP A 348 -9.27 3.39 -14.38
CA ASP A 348 -9.46 4.59 -13.54
C ASP A 348 -10.70 5.46 -13.87
N MET A 349 -11.68 4.97 -14.66
CA MET A 349 -12.92 5.71 -14.89
C MET A 349 -13.87 5.57 -13.72
N LEU A 350 -14.46 6.69 -13.29
CA LEU A 350 -15.41 6.70 -12.17
C LEU A 350 -16.84 6.77 -12.70
N ALA A 351 -17.64 5.73 -12.44
CA ALA A 351 -19.08 5.78 -12.63
C ALA A 351 -19.78 6.27 -11.36
N VAL A 352 -20.75 7.16 -11.54
CA VAL A 352 -21.52 7.81 -10.48
C VAL A 352 -23.01 7.67 -10.78
N GLY A 353 -23.72 6.92 -9.93
CA GLY A 353 -25.18 6.83 -9.95
C GLY A 353 -25.81 7.86 -9.01
N TRP A 354 -26.62 8.78 -9.53
CA TRP A 354 -27.47 9.66 -8.73
C TRP A 354 -28.90 9.66 -9.26
N GLY A 355 -29.91 9.60 -8.37
CA GLY A 355 -31.31 9.52 -8.77
C GLY A 355 -31.58 8.52 -9.90
N ASN A 356 -31.91 9.03 -11.10
CA ASN A 356 -32.23 8.27 -12.31
C ASN A 356 -31.13 8.35 -13.40
N HIS A 357 -29.96 8.90 -13.07
CA HIS A 357 -28.87 9.13 -14.00
C HIS A 357 -27.62 8.34 -13.61
N VAL A 358 -26.86 7.91 -14.63
CA VAL A 358 -25.51 7.39 -14.48
C VAL A 358 -24.57 8.28 -15.28
N TYR A 359 -23.59 8.85 -14.60
CA TYR A 359 -22.56 9.70 -15.18
C TYR A 359 -21.23 8.96 -15.06
N VAL A 360 -20.51 8.78 -16.16
CA VAL A 360 -19.16 8.24 -16.13
C VAL A 360 -18.18 9.34 -16.44
N TYR A 361 -17.11 9.42 -15.66
CA TYR A 361 -16.05 10.41 -15.74
C TYR A 361 -14.75 9.69 -16.11
N ASN A 362 -14.06 10.20 -17.13
CA ASN A 362 -12.73 9.73 -17.54
C ASN A 362 -11.66 10.73 -17.06
N ASN A 363 -10.44 10.26 -16.81
CA ASN A 363 -9.26 11.08 -16.53
C ASN A 363 -9.39 12.06 -15.35
N LEU A 364 -10.18 11.72 -14.30
CA LEU A 364 -10.37 12.61 -13.15
C LEU A 364 -9.04 12.94 -12.46
N LEU A 365 -8.12 11.97 -12.40
CA LEU A 365 -6.79 12.13 -11.80
C LEU A 365 -5.96 13.19 -12.53
N GLN A 366 -5.98 13.18 -13.87
CA GLN A 366 -5.31 14.17 -14.69
C GLN A 366 -6.01 15.54 -14.62
N GLN A 367 -7.35 15.57 -14.68
CA GLN A 367 -8.13 16.82 -14.59
C GLN A 367 -7.99 17.48 -13.22
N SER A 368 -7.87 16.69 -12.16
CA SER A 368 -7.65 17.14 -10.79
C SER A 368 -6.32 17.85 -10.62
N SER A 369 -5.23 17.36 -11.23
CA SER A 369 -3.92 18.03 -11.15
C SER A 369 -3.90 19.37 -11.89
N GLN A 370 -4.79 19.54 -12.89
CA GLN A 370 -5.00 20.78 -13.63
C GLN A 370 -6.03 21.73 -12.97
N GLY A 371 -6.66 21.33 -11.86
CA GLY A 371 -7.68 22.15 -11.16
C GLY A 371 -8.95 22.42 -11.97
N ARG A 372 -9.24 21.61 -13.00
CA ARG A 372 -10.44 21.76 -13.85
C ARG A 372 -11.64 21.06 -13.22
N ILE A 373 -12.83 21.65 -13.38
CA ILE A 373 -14.09 20.99 -13.00
C ILE A 373 -14.28 19.77 -13.91
N PRO A 374 -14.49 18.56 -13.37
CA PRO A 374 -14.53 17.36 -14.20
C PRO A 374 -15.79 17.33 -15.08
N THR A 375 -15.58 17.16 -16.39
CA THR A 375 -16.66 16.97 -17.36
C THR A 375 -16.98 15.48 -17.50
N PRO A 376 -18.26 15.06 -17.54
CA PRO A 376 -18.59 13.66 -17.76
C PRO A 376 -18.11 13.22 -19.14
N TYR A 377 -17.59 12.00 -19.21
CA TYR A 377 -17.25 11.30 -20.44
C TYR A 377 -18.52 10.78 -21.13
N LEU A 378 -19.38 10.06 -20.40
CA LEU A 378 -20.67 9.59 -20.88
C LEU A 378 -21.78 9.86 -19.86
N THR A 379 -23.01 10.07 -20.34
CA THR A 379 -24.19 10.18 -19.47
C THR A 379 -25.32 9.29 -19.96
N HIS A 380 -25.99 8.61 -19.03
CA HIS A 380 -27.18 7.82 -19.29
C HIS A 380 -28.33 8.23 -18.36
N HIS A 381 -29.56 8.05 -18.82
CA HIS A 381 -30.78 8.42 -18.09
C HIS A 381 -31.81 7.28 -18.17
N PHE A 382 -32.32 6.88 -17.01
CA PHE A 382 -33.35 5.86 -16.86
C PHE A 382 -34.71 6.52 -16.55
N PRO A 383 -35.59 6.70 -17.55
CA PRO A 383 -36.88 7.35 -17.35
C PRO A 383 -37.74 6.56 -16.35
N GLY A 384 -38.17 7.21 -15.27
CA GLY A 384 -39.08 6.60 -14.29
C GLY A 384 -38.51 5.48 -13.43
N SER A 385 -37.20 5.23 -13.45
CA SER A 385 -36.52 4.23 -12.59
C SER A 385 -35.32 4.84 -11.88
N GLY A 386 -35.31 4.78 -10.55
CA GLY A 386 -34.13 5.10 -9.75
C GLY A 386 -33.02 4.07 -9.96
N VAL A 387 -31.77 4.53 -9.95
CA VAL A 387 -30.57 3.70 -9.90
C VAL A 387 -30.29 3.33 -8.44
N ASN A 388 -29.94 2.07 -8.20
CA ASN A 388 -29.61 1.55 -6.87
C ASN A 388 -28.12 1.22 -6.74
N THR A 389 -27.55 0.53 -7.72
CA THR A 389 -26.14 0.10 -7.70
C THR A 389 -25.52 0.12 -9.09
N VAL A 390 -24.20 0.30 -9.16
CA VAL A 390 -23.43 0.43 -10.39
C VAL A 390 -22.12 -0.36 -10.26
N ARG A 391 -21.82 -1.25 -11.20
CA ARG A 391 -20.59 -2.06 -11.24
C ARG A 391 -20.08 -2.22 -12.67
N PHE A 392 -18.80 -1.97 -12.89
CA PHE A 392 -18.14 -2.32 -14.15
C PHE A 392 -17.95 -3.83 -14.25
N CYS A 393 -17.93 -4.33 -15.48
CA CYS A 393 -17.49 -5.69 -15.81
C CYS A 393 -15.95 -5.68 -15.89
N PRO A 394 -15.23 -6.47 -15.07
CA PRO A 394 -13.79 -6.66 -15.23
C PRO A 394 -13.44 -7.08 -16.67
N TYR A 395 -12.37 -6.51 -17.21
CA TYR A 395 -11.82 -6.78 -18.54
C TYR A 395 -12.73 -6.48 -19.75
N GLU A 396 -13.91 -5.89 -19.56
CA GLU A 396 -14.82 -5.56 -20.65
C GLU A 396 -15.35 -4.12 -20.58
N ASP A 397 -15.62 -3.52 -21.74
CA ASP A 397 -16.15 -2.16 -21.86
C ASP A 397 -17.66 -2.05 -21.53
N VAL A 398 -18.07 -2.62 -20.39
CA VAL A 398 -19.47 -2.77 -19.96
C VAL A 398 -19.66 -2.29 -18.53
N LEU A 399 -20.73 -1.51 -18.32
CA LEU A 399 -21.20 -1.09 -17.00
C LEU A 399 -22.59 -1.67 -16.72
N SER A 400 -22.70 -2.53 -15.72
CA SER A 400 -23.98 -2.99 -15.18
C SER A 400 -24.57 -1.97 -14.22
N VAL A 401 -25.85 -1.65 -14.43
CA VAL A 401 -26.63 -0.73 -13.61
C VAL A 401 -27.86 -1.46 -13.08
N GLY A 402 -27.91 -1.64 -11.76
CA GLY A 402 -29.09 -2.14 -11.07
C GLY A 402 -30.04 -0.98 -10.76
N HIS A 403 -31.29 -1.09 -11.22
CA HIS A 403 -32.31 -0.05 -11.08
C HIS A 403 -33.64 -0.65 -10.58
N GLU A 404 -34.57 0.21 -10.16
CA GLU A 404 -35.86 -0.18 -9.56
C GLU A 404 -36.76 -1.05 -10.46
N GLN A 405 -36.56 -1.01 -11.78
CA GLN A 405 -37.28 -1.83 -12.76
C GLN A 405 -36.50 -3.06 -13.28
N GLY A 406 -35.21 -3.22 -12.91
CA GLY A 406 -34.39 -4.29 -13.47
C GLY A 406 -32.88 -4.05 -13.47
N LEU A 407 -32.23 -4.61 -14.49
CA LEU A 407 -30.79 -4.58 -14.71
C LEU A 407 -30.51 -4.15 -16.17
N ALA A 408 -29.64 -3.17 -16.36
CA ALA A 408 -29.20 -2.75 -17.69
C ALA A 408 -27.67 -2.79 -17.82
N ASN A 409 -27.18 -3.36 -18.93
CA ASN A 409 -25.78 -3.31 -19.32
C ASN A 409 -25.55 -2.22 -20.37
N LEU A 410 -24.77 -1.21 -19.99
CA LEU A 410 -24.40 -0.07 -20.81
C LEU A 410 -23.00 -0.27 -21.40
N LEU A 411 -22.78 0.10 -22.66
CA LEU A 411 -21.45 0.09 -23.28
C LEU A 411 -20.71 1.37 -22.92
N ILE A 412 -19.49 1.22 -22.41
CA ILE A 412 -18.63 2.32 -21.99
C ILE A 412 -17.22 2.04 -22.53
N PRO A 413 -16.94 2.47 -23.78
CA PRO A 413 -15.64 2.21 -24.40
C PRO A 413 -14.49 2.81 -23.58
N GLY A 414 -13.43 2.03 -23.40
CA GLY A 414 -12.25 2.37 -22.61
C GLY A 414 -12.37 2.15 -21.09
N SER A 415 -13.37 1.41 -20.61
CA SER A 415 -13.53 1.12 -19.17
C SER A 415 -12.83 -0.14 -18.70
N GLY A 416 -12.80 -1.21 -19.51
CA GLY A 416 -12.18 -2.48 -19.16
C GLY A 416 -10.71 -2.56 -19.58
N GLU A 417 -9.91 -3.32 -18.84
CA GLU A 417 -8.55 -3.65 -19.28
C GLU A 417 -8.59 -4.74 -20.36
N GLY A 418 -8.02 -4.47 -21.54
CA GLY A 418 -8.05 -5.40 -22.67
C GLY A 418 -7.01 -6.51 -22.54
N ASN A 419 -5.90 -6.20 -21.86
CA ASN A 419 -4.77 -7.10 -21.68
C ASN A 419 -4.80 -7.71 -20.27
N TYR A 420 -5.57 -8.79 -20.11
CA TYR A 420 -5.66 -9.55 -18.86
C TYR A 420 -4.47 -10.51 -18.68
N ASP A 421 -4.03 -10.73 -17.44
CA ASP A 421 -3.09 -11.82 -17.12
C ASP A 421 -3.87 -13.13 -16.91
N SER A 422 -3.71 -14.07 -17.84
CA SER A 422 -4.34 -15.38 -17.80
C SER A 422 -3.93 -16.23 -16.58
N LEU A 423 -2.84 -15.92 -15.89
CA LEU A 423 -2.43 -16.59 -14.65
C LEU A 423 -3.22 -16.09 -13.43
N GLU A 424 -3.62 -14.82 -13.42
CA GLU A 424 -4.39 -14.21 -12.34
C GLU A 424 -5.90 -14.45 -12.52
N ALA A 425 -6.44 -14.00 -13.65
CA ALA A 425 -7.86 -14.11 -13.96
C ALA A 425 -8.11 -14.15 -15.48
N ASP A 426 -8.38 -15.35 -16.01
CA ASP A 426 -8.75 -15.57 -17.41
C ASP A 426 -10.29 -15.55 -17.59
N PRO A 427 -10.86 -14.62 -18.39
CA PRO A 427 -12.28 -14.62 -18.76
C PRO A 427 -12.72 -15.88 -19.55
N PHE A 428 -11.79 -16.50 -20.27
CA PHE A 428 -12.02 -17.65 -21.13
C PHE A 428 -11.70 -19.00 -20.46
N GLU A 429 -11.48 -19.01 -19.14
CA GLU A 429 -10.94 -20.17 -18.43
C GLU A 429 -11.71 -21.48 -18.67
N GLY A 430 -10.97 -22.51 -19.06
CA GLY A 430 -11.50 -23.87 -19.18
C GLY A 430 -11.74 -24.52 -17.80
N LYS A 431 -12.62 -25.55 -17.76
CA LYS A 431 -12.89 -26.30 -16.51
C LYS A 431 -11.65 -26.89 -15.83
N GLY A 432 -10.60 -27.22 -16.60
CA GLY A 432 -9.31 -27.67 -16.09
C GLY A 432 -8.52 -26.53 -15.46
N ALA A 433 -8.25 -25.48 -16.24
CA ALA A 433 -7.56 -24.27 -15.78
C ALA A 433 -8.18 -23.68 -14.51
N ARG A 434 -9.52 -23.58 -14.43
CA ARG A 434 -10.23 -23.11 -13.23
C ARG A 434 -9.93 -23.93 -11.98
N ARG A 435 -9.88 -25.27 -12.09
CA ARG A 435 -9.54 -26.16 -10.97
C ARG A 435 -8.09 -25.99 -10.54
N GLU A 436 -7.18 -25.85 -11.50
CA GLU A 436 -5.77 -25.59 -11.19
C GLU A 436 -5.58 -24.22 -10.53
N ARG A 437 -6.25 -23.17 -11.04
CA ARG A 437 -6.24 -21.82 -10.48
C ARG A 437 -6.79 -21.82 -9.04
N GLU A 438 -7.90 -22.51 -8.80
CA GLU A 438 -8.50 -22.68 -7.47
C GLU A 438 -7.52 -23.35 -6.47
N VAL A 439 -6.84 -24.42 -6.90
CA VAL A 439 -5.83 -25.10 -6.06
C VAL A 439 -4.61 -24.22 -5.84
N ARG A 440 -4.12 -23.51 -6.87
CA ARG A 440 -2.98 -22.57 -6.74
C ARG A 440 -3.32 -21.42 -5.78
N GLN A 441 -4.44 -20.74 -5.98
CA GLN A 441 -4.90 -19.66 -5.10
C GLN A 441 -5.05 -20.12 -3.64
N LEU A 442 -5.49 -21.36 -3.40
CA LEU A 442 -5.59 -21.91 -2.05
C LEU A 442 -4.22 -22.24 -1.42
N LEU A 443 -3.24 -22.69 -2.22
CA LEU A 443 -1.87 -22.94 -1.77
C LEU A 443 -1.09 -21.63 -1.50
N ASP A 444 -1.26 -20.64 -2.37
CA ASP A 444 -0.63 -19.32 -2.29
C ASP A 444 -1.39 -18.34 -1.38
N LYS A 445 -2.40 -18.83 -0.63
CA LYS A 445 -3.28 -18.05 0.24
C LYS A 445 -2.47 -17.23 1.26
N ILE A 446 -2.64 -15.92 1.20
CA ILE A 446 -2.03 -14.94 2.09
C ILE A 446 -2.72 -14.97 3.46
N GLN A 447 -1.94 -15.01 4.54
CA GLN A 447 -2.46 -15.00 5.91
C GLN A 447 -3.07 -13.63 6.28
N PRO A 448 -4.14 -13.58 7.08
CA PRO A 448 -4.83 -12.33 7.44
C PRO A 448 -3.92 -11.31 8.12
N ASP A 449 -2.94 -11.77 8.90
CA ASP A 449 -2.04 -10.92 9.67
C ASP A 449 -1.15 -10.04 8.79
N LEU A 450 -0.95 -10.42 7.52
CA LEU A 450 -0.14 -9.72 6.53
C LEU A 450 -0.85 -8.49 5.93
N ILE A 451 -2.17 -8.33 6.17
CA ILE A 451 -2.95 -7.18 5.69
C ILE A 451 -2.52 -5.92 6.44
N THR A 452 -1.75 -5.07 5.76
CA THR A 452 -1.24 -3.80 6.29
C THR A 452 -1.46 -2.67 5.28
N PHE A 453 -1.29 -1.40 5.69
CA PHE A 453 -1.60 -0.27 4.82
C PHE A 453 -0.57 -0.04 3.69
N ASN A 454 0.67 -0.47 3.91
CA ASN A 454 1.80 -0.32 2.99
C ASN A 454 2.34 -1.70 2.64
N ASP A 455 2.14 -2.15 1.42
CA ASP A 455 2.57 -3.48 0.95
C ASP A 455 4.10 -3.67 1.07
N ASP A 456 4.87 -2.59 0.88
CA ASP A 456 6.34 -2.51 1.03
C ASP A 456 6.88 -2.80 2.44
N VAL A 457 6.02 -2.97 3.46
CA VAL A 457 6.47 -3.27 4.83
C VAL A 457 7.03 -4.69 4.95
N LEU A 458 6.61 -5.62 4.09
CA LEU A 458 7.09 -7.00 4.12
C LEU A 458 8.55 -7.09 3.66
N GLY A 459 9.41 -7.65 4.52
CA GLY A 459 10.86 -7.67 4.33
C GLY A 459 11.58 -6.38 4.74
N SER A 460 10.85 -5.32 5.12
CA SER A 460 11.46 -4.13 5.71
C SER A 460 12.05 -4.45 7.09
N LEU A 461 13.17 -3.79 7.43
CA LEU A 461 13.74 -3.89 8.77
C LEU A 461 12.79 -3.21 9.75
N HIS A 462 12.40 -3.92 10.81
CA HIS A 462 11.66 -3.32 11.91
C HIS A 462 12.55 -2.29 12.60
N ILE A 463 12.41 -1.02 12.21
CA ILE A 463 12.94 0.13 12.95
C ILE A 463 12.08 0.29 14.21
N LYS A 464 12.21 -0.66 15.14
CA LYS A 464 12.05 -0.34 16.55
C LYS A 464 13.12 0.71 16.82
N GLY A 465 12.73 1.98 16.83
CA GLY A 465 13.60 3.02 17.38
C GLY A 465 14.04 2.58 18.78
N ASP A 466 15.28 2.87 19.15
CA ASP A 466 15.94 2.46 20.41
C ASP A 466 15.26 3.09 21.65
N ASN A 467 14.00 2.72 21.87
CA ASN A 467 13.11 3.21 22.90
C ASN A 467 13.29 2.45 24.23
N THR A 468 14.30 1.57 24.29
CA THR A 468 14.98 1.22 25.54
C THR A 468 15.88 2.35 26.03
N ASN A 469 16.24 3.35 25.19
CA ASN A 469 17.11 4.45 25.62
C ASN A 469 16.76 5.82 24.96
N PRO A 470 15.88 6.66 25.59
CA PRO A 470 15.41 7.93 25.01
C PRO A 470 16.48 9.04 24.89
N ASN A 471 17.75 8.75 25.18
CA ASN A 471 18.89 9.63 24.98
C ASN A 471 19.68 9.35 23.69
N ALA A 472 19.36 8.30 22.93
CA ALA A 472 19.96 7.99 21.63
C ALA A 472 19.53 8.96 20.51
N LYS A 473 19.83 10.25 20.68
CA LYS A 473 19.90 11.17 19.55
C LYS A 473 21.05 10.73 18.67
N GLN A 474 20.75 10.42 17.41
CA GLN A 474 21.75 10.36 16.35
C GLN A 474 22.56 11.67 16.39
N GLN A 475 23.80 11.60 16.86
CA GLN A 475 24.67 12.75 16.91
C GLN A 475 25.14 13.02 15.48
N GLN A 476 24.55 14.04 14.84
CA GLN A 476 25.17 14.60 13.65
C GLN A 476 26.56 15.13 14.05
N PRO A 477 27.64 14.72 13.37
CA PRO A 477 28.98 15.17 13.72
C PRO A 477 29.08 16.69 13.57
N ARG A 478 29.64 17.37 14.57
CA ARG A 478 29.84 18.83 14.51
C ARG A 478 30.91 19.13 13.44
N PRO A 479 30.71 20.15 12.58
CA PRO A 479 31.74 20.54 11.63
C PRO A 479 32.96 21.06 12.38
N GLY A 480 34.13 20.43 12.15
CA GLY A 480 35.42 20.86 12.73
C GLY A 480 36.19 19.76 13.47
N GLN A 481 35.56 18.69 13.93
CA GLN A 481 36.31 17.54 14.44
C GLN A 481 36.90 16.73 13.29
N LYS A 482 38.24 16.69 13.18
CA LYS A 482 38.92 15.65 12.42
C LYS A 482 38.55 14.32 13.06
N ALA A 483 37.89 13.43 12.31
CA ALA A 483 37.63 12.08 12.77
C ALA A 483 38.97 11.45 13.18
N ARG A 484 39.08 10.97 14.43
CA ARG A 484 40.17 10.07 14.81
C ARG A 484 40.16 8.93 13.78
N LYS A 485 41.29 8.69 13.10
CA LYS A 485 41.42 7.54 12.21
C LYS A 485 41.13 6.31 13.06
N VAL A 486 40.00 5.66 12.84
CA VAL A 486 39.72 4.35 13.43
C VAL A 486 40.86 3.44 12.98
N GLY A 487 41.61 2.93 13.97
CA GLY A 487 42.72 2.04 13.71
C GLY A 487 42.23 0.80 12.97
N GLN A 488 42.86 0.54 11.83
CA GLN A 488 42.98 -0.70 11.07
C GLN A 488 42.10 -1.89 11.50
N ASP A 489 41.41 -2.45 10.52
CA ASP A 489 40.55 -3.64 10.60
C ASP A 489 41.17 -4.78 11.44
N LYS A 490 40.77 -4.89 12.71
CA LYS A 490 40.93 -6.16 13.45
C LYS A 490 39.99 -7.20 12.83
N PRO A 491 40.47 -8.38 12.39
CA PRO A 491 39.58 -9.45 11.96
C PRO A 491 38.68 -9.88 13.13
N PHE A 492 37.48 -10.38 12.83
CA PHE A 492 36.47 -10.75 13.85
C PHE A 492 36.99 -11.74 14.92
N SER A 493 38.00 -12.55 14.60
CA SER A 493 38.69 -13.44 15.53
C SER A 493 39.54 -12.73 16.60
N GLN A 494 39.95 -11.48 16.36
CA GLN A 494 40.79 -10.64 17.24
C GLN A 494 40.04 -9.49 17.92
N MET A 495 38.76 -9.28 17.59
CA MET A 495 37.88 -8.35 18.31
C MET A 495 37.62 -8.85 19.74
N SER A 496 37.36 -7.96 20.70
CA SER A 496 36.94 -8.39 22.05
C SER A 496 35.58 -9.12 22.00
N ARG A 497 35.22 -9.86 23.06
CA ARG A 497 33.90 -10.52 23.14
C ARG A 497 32.75 -9.51 23.09
N SER A 498 32.92 -8.35 23.73
CA SER A 498 31.96 -7.24 23.72
C SER A 498 31.86 -6.54 22.36
N GLU A 499 32.97 -6.34 21.64
CA GLU A 499 32.96 -5.86 20.24
C GLU A 499 32.21 -6.83 19.31
N ARG A 500 32.47 -8.15 19.42
CA ARG A 500 31.78 -9.18 18.62
C ARG A 500 30.27 -9.23 18.91
N LEU A 501 29.87 -9.10 20.18
CA LEU A 501 28.45 -9.05 20.58
C LEU A 501 27.74 -7.82 20.00
N ARG A 502 28.39 -6.65 20.01
CA ARG A 502 27.88 -5.41 19.38
C ARG A 502 27.74 -5.56 17.86
N VAL A 503 28.71 -6.15 17.18
CA VAL A 503 28.63 -6.43 15.73
C VAL A 503 27.52 -7.43 15.39
N ASN A 504 27.26 -8.41 16.27
CA ASN A 504 26.18 -9.38 16.13
C ASN A 504 24.81 -8.89 16.61
N GLY A 505 24.68 -7.65 17.07
CA GLY A 505 23.40 -7.03 17.43
C GLY A 505 22.73 -7.58 18.70
N VAL A 506 23.47 -8.29 19.56
CA VAL A 506 22.99 -8.74 20.86
C VAL A 506 23.35 -7.68 21.91
N PRO A 507 22.36 -7.02 22.56
CA PRO A 507 22.67 -6.10 23.66
C PRO A 507 23.30 -6.88 24.82
N GLN A 508 24.31 -6.27 25.44
CA GLN A 508 24.95 -6.80 26.64
C GLN A 508 23.88 -6.94 27.73
N SER A 509 23.70 -8.15 28.27
CA SER A 509 23.15 -8.32 29.62
C SER A 509 24.20 -7.82 30.61
N ASP A 510 23.77 -7.13 31.66
CA ASP A 510 24.65 -6.49 32.62
C ASP A 510 25.50 -7.51 33.41
N GLU A 511 26.74 -7.71 32.96
CA GLU A 511 27.85 -8.23 33.76
C GLU A 511 29.04 -7.27 33.56
N GLU A 512 29.35 -6.59 34.66
CA GLU A 512 30.66 -6.04 35.08
C GLU A 512 31.58 -5.40 34.03
N ASP A 513 31.73 -4.07 34.14
CA ASP A 513 32.97 -3.33 33.93
C ASP A 513 32.93 -2.12 34.90
N GLU A 514 33.24 -2.37 36.18
CA GLU A 514 33.74 -1.30 37.07
C GLU A 514 35.21 -1.07 36.69
N ASP A 515 35.56 0.10 36.16
CA ASP A 515 36.84 0.82 36.34
C ASP A 515 36.92 2.05 35.39
N GLU A 516 37.94 2.89 35.60
CA GLU A 516 38.22 4.16 34.89
C GLU A 516 37.22 5.32 35.14
N ALA A 517 37.21 5.78 36.39
CA ALA A 517 37.04 7.21 36.68
C ALA A 517 38.41 7.90 36.58
N ASP A 518 38.70 8.52 35.44
CA ASP A 518 39.85 9.44 35.31
C ASP A 518 39.43 10.86 35.73
N ASP A 519 40.18 11.42 36.68
CA ASP A 519 40.08 12.81 37.12
C ASP A 519 40.77 13.75 36.12
N ASP A 520 40.00 14.52 35.33
CA ASP A 520 40.51 15.66 34.57
C ASP A 520 40.53 16.92 35.48
N ASP A 521 41.62 17.13 36.21
CA ASP A 521 41.94 18.39 36.90
C ASP A 521 42.39 19.46 35.89
N ASP A 522 41.50 20.39 35.56
CA ASP A 522 41.78 21.56 34.69
C ASP A 522 42.38 22.72 35.51
N GLU A 523 43.66 22.61 35.90
CA GLU A 523 44.43 23.75 36.43
C GLU A 523 44.98 24.62 35.29
N GLY A 524 44.60 25.90 35.28
CA GLY A 524 45.03 26.86 34.27
C GLY A 524 46.44 27.37 34.50
N MET A 525 47.31 27.23 33.50
CA MET A 525 48.55 27.99 33.40
C MET A 525 48.31 29.33 32.70
N LEU A 526 48.69 30.40 33.38
CA LEU A 526 48.86 31.74 32.82
C LEU A 526 50.26 31.85 32.20
N ASP A 527 50.36 32.44 31.02
CA ASP A 527 51.58 33.10 30.55
C ASP A 527 51.20 34.42 29.88
N GLU A 528 51.83 35.51 30.30
CA GLU A 528 51.68 36.84 29.73
C GLU A 528 52.73 37.05 28.62
N HIS A 529 52.34 37.62 27.48
CA HIS A 529 53.01 38.80 26.90
C HIS A 529 52.31 39.35 25.66
N ASP A 530 52.59 40.61 25.36
CA ASP A 530 51.79 41.51 24.53
C ASP A 530 52.09 41.52 23.02
N ASN A 531 51.14 42.13 22.32
CA ASN A 531 51.26 43.02 21.15
C ASN A 531 51.01 42.53 19.70
N GLU A 532 50.13 43.33 19.08
CA GLU A 532 50.02 43.76 17.67
C GLU A 532 49.24 42.94 16.61
N HIS A 533 48.17 43.62 16.15
CA HIS A 533 47.39 43.57 14.90
C HIS A 533 47.65 42.50 13.81
N HIS A 534 46.58 41.80 13.38
CA HIS A 534 45.71 42.32 12.29
C HIS A 534 44.42 41.47 12.04
N ASP A 535 43.34 42.19 11.74
CA ASP A 535 42.20 41.95 10.83
C ASP A 535 41.35 40.65 10.85
N ASP A 536 40.16 40.83 11.41
CA ASP A 536 38.83 40.64 10.79
C ASP A 536 38.57 39.49 9.78
N MET A 537 37.72 38.54 10.20
CA MET A 537 36.45 38.26 9.49
C MET A 537 35.54 37.35 10.33
N GLY A 538 34.32 37.83 10.61
CA GLY A 538 33.46 37.28 11.67
C GLY A 538 32.94 35.85 11.49
N ARG A 539 33.23 34.96 12.45
CA ARG A 539 32.49 33.70 12.64
C ARG A 539 31.17 33.96 13.36
N GLY A 540 30.07 33.52 12.74
CA GLY A 540 28.71 33.81 13.22
C GLY A 540 28.45 33.36 14.65
N LYS A 541 27.89 34.27 15.45
CA LYS A 541 27.48 34.04 16.85
C LYS A 541 26.63 32.76 16.95
N LEU A 542 27.11 31.79 17.73
CA LEU A 542 26.30 30.67 18.19
C LEU A 542 25.03 31.23 18.84
N LYS A 543 23.86 30.95 18.26
CA LYS A 543 22.58 31.39 18.84
C LYS A 543 22.44 30.78 20.23
N GLU A 544 22.58 31.60 21.26
CA GLU A 544 22.19 31.23 22.62
C GLU A 544 20.77 30.68 22.58
N LYS A 545 20.59 29.46 23.07
CA LYS A 545 19.26 28.88 23.22
C LYS A 545 18.52 29.70 24.26
N LYS A 546 17.59 30.57 23.84
CA LYS A 546 16.72 31.34 24.73
C LYS A 546 16.16 30.42 25.82
N LYS A 547 16.67 30.55 27.06
CA LYS A 547 16.29 29.70 28.21
C LYS A 547 14.76 29.77 28.36
N MET A 548 14.08 28.61 28.33
CA MET A 548 12.62 28.58 28.36
C MET A 548 12.08 29.21 29.65
N ARG A 549 11.03 30.05 29.56
CA ARG A 549 10.34 30.63 30.72
C ARG A 549 9.91 29.52 31.69
N GLY A 550 10.32 29.62 32.96
CA GLY A 550 10.40 28.52 33.93
C GLY A 550 9.10 27.80 34.33
N ARG A 551 7.94 28.18 33.75
CA ARG A 551 6.67 27.46 33.95
C ARG A 551 6.63 26.15 33.14
N ASN A 552 7.31 26.10 31.99
CA ASN A 552 7.30 24.96 31.04
C ASN A 552 8.65 24.24 30.90
N SER A 553 9.52 24.24 31.93
CA SER A 553 10.78 23.50 31.87
C SER A 553 10.53 21.99 31.70
N THR A 554 11.33 21.33 30.86
CA THR A 554 11.22 19.90 30.55
C THR A 554 11.40 19.04 31.79
N THR A 555 12.32 19.43 32.68
CA THR A 555 12.56 18.79 33.99
C THR A 555 11.32 18.87 34.89
N LYS A 556 10.66 20.03 34.94
CA LYS A 556 9.42 20.24 35.70
C LYS A 556 8.27 19.38 35.17
N ARG A 557 8.12 19.28 33.84
CA ARG A 557 7.10 18.44 33.18
C ARG A 557 7.36 16.93 33.35
N TYR A 558 8.62 16.53 33.46
CA TYR A 558 9.02 15.16 33.82
C TYR A 558 8.61 14.84 35.26
N LEU A 559 9.01 15.68 36.21
CA LEU A 559 8.69 15.51 37.63
C LEU A 559 7.18 15.55 37.91
N SER A 560 6.40 16.34 37.17
CA SER A 560 4.92 16.37 37.30
C SER A 560 4.22 15.14 36.70
N ARG A 561 4.90 14.35 35.84
CA ARG A 561 4.37 13.11 35.25
C ARG A 561 4.69 11.88 36.10
N LYS A 562 5.70 11.94 36.97
CA LYS A 562 6.03 10.86 37.91
C LYS A 562 5.03 10.83 39.08
N ARG A 563 4.77 9.65 39.63
CA ARG A 563 3.92 9.49 40.83
C ARG A 563 4.61 10.15 42.02
N LYS A 564 3.94 11.11 42.65
CA LYS A 564 4.49 11.92 43.76
C LYS A 564 5.04 11.09 44.93
N ASN A 565 4.49 9.89 45.13
CA ASN A 565 4.76 9.02 46.27
C ASN A 565 5.89 8.00 46.03
N VAL A 566 6.48 7.95 44.82
CA VAL A 566 7.59 7.04 44.48
C VAL A 566 8.85 7.87 44.31
N VAL A 567 9.78 7.76 45.26
CA VAL A 567 11.01 8.56 45.31
C VAL A 567 12.17 7.76 44.72
N GLU A 568 12.44 7.99 43.43
CA GLU A 568 13.60 7.44 42.74
C GLU A 568 14.84 8.34 42.95
N PRO A 569 16.07 7.79 43.07
CA PRO A 569 17.30 8.60 43.15
C PRO A 569 17.44 9.60 41.98
N SER A 570 17.08 9.17 40.77
CA SER A 570 17.04 10.01 39.57
C SER A 570 16.07 11.20 39.67
N GLN A 571 14.96 11.05 40.42
CA GLN A 571 14.04 12.16 40.69
C GLN A 571 14.60 13.13 41.74
N ILE A 572 15.35 12.65 42.73
CA ILE A 572 16.03 13.50 43.71
C ILE A 572 17.08 14.37 42.99
N ALA A 573 17.95 13.74 42.18
CA ALA A 573 18.94 14.45 41.37
C ALA A 573 18.31 15.50 40.44
N LEU A 574 17.19 15.17 39.78
CA LEU A 574 16.46 16.13 38.93
C LEU A 574 15.77 17.26 39.72
N LYS A 575 15.27 17.00 40.94
CA LYS A 575 14.73 18.03 41.83
C LYS A 575 15.84 18.97 42.32
N ALA A 576 16.98 18.44 42.74
CA ALA A 576 18.15 19.21 43.15
C ALA A 576 18.68 20.08 41.99
N LYS A 577 18.79 19.51 40.78
CA LYS A 577 19.20 20.24 39.58
C LYS A 577 18.20 21.35 39.21
N LEU A 578 16.90 21.13 39.38
CA LEU A 578 15.87 22.16 39.16
C LEU A 578 15.93 23.25 40.25
N ALA A 579 16.20 22.88 41.51
CA ALA A 579 16.40 23.84 42.60
C ALA A 579 17.61 24.75 42.33
N LYS A 580 18.76 24.19 41.90
CA LYS A 580 19.95 24.94 41.46
C LYS A 580 19.62 25.85 40.26
N GLU A 581 18.96 25.31 39.22
CA GLU A 581 18.50 26.09 38.06
C GLU A 581 17.50 27.22 38.44
N LYS A 582 16.85 27.13 39.61
CA LYS A 582 15.95 28.16 40.14
C LYS A 582 16.73 29.20 40.96
N SER A 583 17.64 28.81 41.85
CA SER A 583 18.49 29.74 42.60
C SER A 583 19.37 30.57 41.66
N ASP A 584 19.96 29.94 40.64
CA ASP A 584 20.82 30.62 39.66
C ASP A 584 20.03 31.70 38.89
N LYS A 585 18.76 31.42 38.56
CA LYS A 585 17.87 32.40 37.92
C LYS A 585 17.40 33.50 38.86
N GLU A 586 17.14 33.18 40.12
CA GLU A 586 16.76 34.18 41.13
C GLU A 586 17.95 35.13 41.39
N HIS A 587 19.17 34.61 41.40
CA HIS A 587 20.41 35.39 41.47
C HIS A 587 20.67 36.20 40.18
N GLU A 588 20.51 35.63 38.97
CA GLU A 588 20.57 36.36 37.70
C GLU A 588 19.54 37.53 37.66
N ILE A 589 18.33 37.31 38.18
CA ILE A 589 17.27 38.34 38.25
C ILE A 589 17.65 39.43 39.26
N ALA A 590 18.15 39.07 40.44
CA ALA A 590 18.52 40.03 41.49
C ALA A 590 19.74 40.91 41.11
N LEU A 591 20.73 40.33 40.42
CA LEU A 591 21.82 41.08 39.78
C LEU A 591 21.27 42.05 38.72
N ARG A 592 20.35 41.58 37.86
CA ARG A 592 19.76 42.39 36.78
C ARG A 592 18.84 43.51 37.29
N SER A 593 18.19 43.34 38.44
CA SER A 593 17.41 44.39 39.11
C SER A 593 18.26 45.32 39.98
N GLY A 594 19.59 45.15 40.01
CA GLY A 594 20.51 45.97 40.81
C GLY A 594 20.42 45.76 42.31
N ALA A 595 19.73 44.70 42.77
CA ALA A 595 19.51 44.43 44.20
C ALA A 595 20.72 43.77 44.88
N ILE A 596 21.64 43.19 44.09
CA ILE A 596 22.85 42.51 44.55
C ILE A 596 24.03 42.98 43.67
N LYS A 597 25.20 43.23 44.27
CA LYS A 597 26.46 43.44 43.53
C LYS A 597 27.17 42.11 43.32
N LYS A 598 27.86 41.95 42.19
CA LYS A 598 28.62 40.73 41.85
C LYS A 598 29.71 40.50 42.92
N ALA A 599 29.63 39.39 43.65
CA ALA A 599 30.56 39.10 44.74
C ALA A 599 31.91 38.60 44.21
N GLU A 600 32.96 38.85 45.00
CA GLU A 600 34.30 38.25 44.81
C GLU A 600 34.32 36.82 45.36
N PRO A 601 35.14 35.91 44.80
CA PRO A 601 35.16 34.50 45.19
C PRO A 601 35.61 34.33 46.65
N SER A 602 34.86 33.52 47.40
CA SER A 602 35.11 33.30 48.83
C SER A 602 36.13 32.18 49.05
N ALA A 603 36.92 32.26 50.11
CA ALA A 603 37.85 31.19 50.49
C ALA A 603 37.14 29.84 50.76
N LEU A 604 35.83 29.87 51.04
CA LEU A 604 34.98 28.67 51.21
C LEU A 604 34.64 27.96 49.90
N ASP A 605 34.70 28.64 48.74
CA ASP A 605 34.41 28.03 47.43
C ASP A 605 35.45 26.94 47.06
N ARG A 606 36.61 26.93 47.74
CA ARG A 606 37.64 25.88 47.61
C ARG A 606 37.24 24.52 48.22
N PHE A 607 36.19 24.47 49.04
CA PHE A 607 35.74 23.26 49.73
C PHE A 607 34.46 22.64 49.13
N SER A 608 34.01 23.11 47.96
CA SER A 608 32.77 22.65 47.30
C SER A 608 33.01 21.97 45.94
N LYS A 609 34.06 21.13 45.82
CA LYS A 609 34.15 20.12 44.76
C LYS A 609 33.16 18.98 45.08
#